data_AF-A0A4Z2DYQ3-F1
#
_entry.id   AF-A0A4Z2DYQ3-F1
#
_cell.length_a   1.000
_cell.length_b   1.000
_cell.length_c   1.000
_cell.angle_alpha   90.00
_cell.angle_beta   90.00
_cell.angle_gamma   90.00
#
_symmetry.space_group_name_H-M   'P 1'
#
loop_
_entity.id
_entity.type
_entity.pdbx_description
1 polymer ?
#
loop_
_entity_poly.entity_id
_entity_poly.type
_entity_poly.pdbx_seq_one_letter_code
_entity_poly.pdbx_strand_id
1 'polypeptide(L)'
;MRRALSETTYSSLCLPEDIAARGLESIPNFYYRDDGLKLWSIINSFVKAVVEHYYPSDSEVCKDTELQDWISEIFTHGVLGNKASGFPESFHTAEELTKFITMVIFTVTVEHAAVNNGQVISLDIGICIDV
;
A
#
# COMPACT_ATOMS: atom_id res chain seq x y z
N MET A 1 16.06 1.25 -11.05
CA MET A 1 14.99 2.17 -10.63
C MET A 1 14.01 2.52 -11.75
N ARG A 2 14.43 3.08 -12.90
CA ARG A 2 13.49 3.47 -14.00
C ARG A 2 12.54 2.36 -14.47
N ARG A 3 13.07 1.16 -14.73
CA ARG A 3 12.26 0.00 -15.15
C ARG A 3 11.26 -0.45 -14.07
N ALA A 4 11.72 -0.52 -12.82
CA ALA A 4 10.85 -0.89 -11.71
C ALA A 4 9.68 0.09 -11.58
N LEU A 5 9.95 1.41 -11.63
CA LEU A 5 8.91 2.44 -11.57
C LEU A 5 7.87 2.32 -12.71
N SER A 6 8.31 1.96 -13.93
CA SER A 6 7.37 1.76 -15.05
C SER A 6 6.52 0.49 -14.92
N GLU A 7 6.98 -0.49 -14.15
CA GLU A 7 6.29 -1.77 -13.92
C GLU A 7 5.45 -1.75 -12.62
N THR A 8 5.65 -0.76 -11.74
CA THR A 8 4.87 -0.61 -10.50
C THR A 8 3.40 -0.34 -10.80
N THR A 9 2.52 -1.12 -10.16
CA THR A 9 1.07 -0.95 -10.25
C THR A 9 0.47 -0.68 -8.87
N TYR A 10 -0.66 0.00 -8.82
CA TYR A 10 -1.38 0.27 -7.57
C TYR A 10 -1.79 -1.02 -6.86
N SER A 11 -2.24 -2.03 -7.61
CA SER A 11 -2.59 -3.34 -7.06
C SER A 11 -1.40 -4.08 -6.44
N SER A 12 -0.21 -3.95 -7.04
CA SER A 12 1.02 -4.56 -6.45
C SER A 12 1.43 -3.96 -5.10
N LEU A 13 0.95 -2.75 -4.78
CA LEU A 13 1.17 -2.10 -3.48
C LEU A 13 0.05 -2.39 -2.48
N CYS A 14 -1.04 -3.02 -2.93
CA CYS A 14 -2.14 -3.45 -2.09
C CYS A 14 -1.98 -4.93 -1.77
N LEU A 15 -1.50 -5.26 -0.57
CA LEU A 15 -1.10 -6.64 -0.24
C LEU A 15 -2.16 -7.71 -0.58
N PRO A 16 -3.47 -7.54 -0.30
CA PRO A 16 -4.47 -8.53 -0.67
C PRO A 16 -4.53 -8.81 -2.18
N GLU A 17 -4.42 -7.76 -2.99
CA GLU A 17 -4.43 -7.85 -4.46
C GLU A 17 -3.15 -8.46 -4.99
N ASP A 18 -2.00 -8.08 -4.44
CA ASP A 18 -0.72 -8.67 -4.81
C ASP A 18 -0.64 -10.17 -4.50
N ILE A 19 -1.11 -10.59 -3.32
CA ILE A 19 -1.17 -12.01 -2.93
C ILE A 19 -2.05 -12.81 -3.89
N ALA A 20 -3.24 -12.28 -4.24
CA ALA A 20 -4.15 -12.91 -5.18
C ALA A 20 -3.57 -12.97 -6.59
N ALA A 21 -3.02 -11.86 -7.10
CA ALA A 21 -2.44 -11.77 -8.43
C ALA A 21 -1.25 -12.72 -8.65
N ARG A 22 -0.48 -13.00 -7.58
CA ARG A 22 0.63 -13.96 -7.59
C ARG A 22 0.21 -15.41 -7.30
N GLY A 23 -1.06 -15.67 -7.02
CA GLY A 23 -1.58 -17.01 -6.73
C GLY A 23 -1.08 -17.59 -5.40
N LEU A 24 -0.82 -16.73 -4.41
CA LEU A 24 -0.14 -17.09 -3.17
C LEU A 24 -1.09 -17.40 -2.01
N GLU A 25 -2.40 -17.35 -2.23
CA GLU A 25 -3.43 -17.43 -1.19
C GLU A 25 -3.41 -18.75 -0.40
N SER A 26 -3.07 -19.86 -1.05
CA SER A 26 -3.19 -21.22 -0.47
C SER A 26 -1.86 -21.85 -0.07
N ILE A 27 -0.75 -21.12 -0.16
CA ILE A 27 0.58 -21.66 0.20
C ILE A 27 0.64 -21.89 1.72
N PRO A 28 0.96 -23.09 2.21
CA PRO A 28 1.08 -23.33 3.64
C PRO A 28 2.31 -22.61 4.23
N ASN A 29 2.21 -22.19 5.50
CA ASN A 29 3.31 -21.54 6.26
C ASN A 29 3.88 -20.27 5.62
N PHE A 30 3.05 -19.50 4.90
CA PHE A 30 3.46 -18.23 4.31
C PHE A 30 3.23 -17.08 5.30
N TYR A 31 4.09 -16.98 6.32
CA TYR A 31 3.90 -16.05 7.43
C TYR A 31 3.86 -14.56 7.03
N TYR A 32 4.65 -14.14 6.02
CA TYR A 32 4.57 -12.77 5.49
C TYR A 32 3.15 -12.44 4.99
N ARG A 33 2.53 -13.35 4.23
CA ARG A 33 1.13 -13.20 3.79
C ARG A 33 0.21 -13.18 5.00
N ASP A 34 0.32 -14.18 5.88
CA ASP A 34 -0.66 -14.40 6.95
C ASP A 34 -0.69 -13.23 7.94
N ASP A 35 0.46 -12.71 8.32
CA ASP A 35 0.54 -11.57 9.25
C ASP A 35 0.33 -10.25 8.53
N GLY A 36 0.84 -10.11 7.30
CA GLY A 36 0.62 -8.93 6.47
C GLY A 36 -0.87 -8.68 6.20
N LEU A 37 -1.66 -9.72 5.87
CA LEU A 37 -3.09 -9.59 5.60
C LEU A 37 -3.88 -9.19 6.85
N LYS A 38 -3.49 -9.70 8.04
CA LYS A 38 -4.09 -9.26 9.32
C LYS A 38 -3.80 -7.79 9.58
N LEU A 39 -2.54 -7.37 9.42
CA LEU A 39 -2.13 -5.98 9.62
C LEU A 39 -2.80 -5.04 8.62
N TRP A 40 -2.90 -5.45 7.35
CA TRP A 40 -3.65 -4.72 6.32
C TRP A 40 -5.10 -4.51 6.75
N SER A 41 -5.79 -5.56 7.21
CA SER A 41 -7.18 -5.47 7.68
C SER A 41 -7.35 -4.51 8.88
N ILE A 42 -6.41 -4.54 9.83
CA ILE A 42 -6.42 -3.63 10.99
C ILE A 42 -6.23 -2.18 10.55
N ILE A 43 -5.21 -1.91 9.72
CA ILE A 43 -4.94 -0.57 9.20
C ILE A 43 -6.13 -0.07 8.39
N ASN A 44 -6.70 -0.91 7.52
CA ASN A 44 -7.86 -0.54 6.73
C ASN A 44 -9.07 -0.17 7.59
N SER A 45 -9.33 -0.95 8.64
CA SER A 45 -10.43 -0.68 9.58
C SER A 45 -10.23 0.64 10.33
N PHE A 46 -8.99 0.92 10.75
CA PHE A 46 -8.64 2.18 11.38
C PHE A 46 -8.81 3.37 10.44
N VAL A 47 -8.24 3.28 9.22
CA VAL A 47 -8.35 4.33 8.20
C VAL A 47 -9.82 4.57 7.84
N LYS A 48 -10.60 3.51 7.66
CA LYS A 48 -12.02 3.61 7.35
C LYS A 48 -12.76 4.42 8.41
N ALA A 49 -12.56 4.12 9.69
CA ALA A 49 -13.19 4.86 10.78
C ALA A 49 -12.81 6.36 10.78
N VAL A 50 -11.56 6.68 10.46
CA VAL A 50 -11.09 8.07 10.34
C VAL A 50 -11.72 8.75 9.12
N VAL A 51 -11.69 8.11 7.95
CA VAL A 51 -12.24 8.65 6.71
C VAL A 51 -13.75 8.89 6.86
N GLU A 52 -14.51 7.93 7.39
CA GLU A 52 -15.96 8.08 7.60
C GLU A 52 -16.29 9.18 8.62
N HIS A 53 -15.39 9.48 9.56
CA HIS A 53 -15.58 10.57 10.51
C HIS A 53 -15.48 11.95 9.84
N TYR A 54 -14.52 12.14 8.93
CA TYR A 54 -14.30 13.43 8.25
C TYR A 54 -15.09 13.57 6.95
N TYR A 55 -15.37 12.46 6.26
CA TYR A 55 -16.05 12.40 4.98
C TYR A 55 -17.30 11.52 5.09
N PRO A 56 -18.41 12.05 5.62
CA PRO A 56 -19.64 11.29 5.83
C PRO A 56 -20.36 10.90 4.52
N SER A 57 -19.90 11.42 3.37
CA SER A 57 -20.40 11.03 2.05
C SER A 57 -19.32 11.19 0.98
N ASP A 58 -19.46 10.42 -0.11
CA ASP A 58 -18.64 10.53 -1.31
C ASP A 58 -18.61 11.94 -1.91
N SER A 59 -19.70 12.70 -1.73
CA SER A 59 -19.76 14.09 -2.18
C SER A 59 -18.76 14.99 -1.45
N GLU A 60 -18.44 14.72 -0.18
CA GLU A 60 -17.47 15.52 0.57
C GLU A 60 -16.04 15.21 0.11
N VAL A 61 -15.75 13.94 -0.21
CA VAL A 61 -14.48 13.53 -0.84
C VAL A 61 -14.27 14.23 -2.18
N CYS A 62 -15.31 14.26 -3.03
CA CYS A 62 -15.25 14.90 -4.33
C CYS A 62 -15.04 16.43 -4.25
N LYS A 63 -15.53 17.08 -3.19
CA LYS A 63 -15.47 18.55 -3.02
C LYS A 63 -14.15 19.03 -2.42
N ASP A 64 -13.40 18.15 -1.76
CA ASP A 64 -12.15 18.52 -1.11
C ASP A 64 -11.05 18.72 -2.16
N THR A 65 -10.81 19.98 -2.53
CA THR A 65 -9.84 20.32 -3.56
C THR A 65 -8.41 20.00 -3.16
N GLU A 66 -8.07 20.10 -1.87
CA GLU A 66 -6.72 19.79 -1.39
C GLU A 66 -6.45 18.29 -1.51
N LEU A 67 -7.45 17.46 -1.16
CA LEU A 67 -7.37 16.01 -1.32
C LEU A 67 -7.25 15.61 -2.80
N GLN A 68 -8.01 16.23 -3.70
CA GLN A 68 -7.93 15.95 -5.13
C GLN A 68 -6.59 16.40 -5.74
N ASP A 69 -6.08 17.56 -5.34
CA ASP A 69 -4.77 18.05 -5.78
C ASP A 69 -3.65 17.14 -5.27
N TRP A 70 -3.76 16.62 -4.04
CA TRP A 70 -2.80 15.68 -3.47
C TRP A 70 -2.66 14.39 -4.29
N ILE A 71 -3.78 13.74 -4.65
CA ILE A 71 -3.70 12.52 -5.48
C ILE A 71 -3.25 12.82 -6.91
N SER A 72 -3.66 13.97 -7.47
CA SER A 72 -3.20 14.42 -8.78
C SER A 72 -1.68 14.65 -8.81
N GLU A 73 -1.10 15.20 -7.76
CA GLU A 73 0.36 15.39 -7.62
C GLU A 73 1.08 14.04 -7.57
N ILE A 74 0.59 13.09 -6.77
CA ILE A 74 1.14 11.72 -6.71
C ILE A 74 1.04 11.05 -8.09
N PHE A 75 -0.08 11.18 -8.78
CA PHE A 75 -0.26 10.60 -10.10
C PHE A 75 0.73 11.20 -11.11
N THR A 76 0.79 12.53 -11.18
CA THR A 76 1.57 13.27 -12.17
C THR A 76 3.07 13.13 -11.94
N HIS A 77 3.51 13.25 -10.69
CA HIS A 77 4.94 13.34 -10.34
C HIS A 77 5.48 12.07 -9.69
N GLY A 78 4.68 11.37 -8.87
CA GLY A 78 5.08 10.13 -8.23
C GLY A 78 5.15 8.95 -9.19
N VAL A 79 4.09 8.74 -9.99
CA VAL A 79 4.02 7.66 -11.00
C VAL A 79 4.15 8.16 -12.44
N LEU A 80 4.61 9.40 -12.63
CA LEU A 80 4.94 10.00 -13.94
C LEU A 80 3.77 10.02 -14.93
N GLY A 81 2.53 10.18 -14.43
CA GLY A 81 1.32 10.17 -15.24
C GLY A 81 1.05 8.82 -15.93
N ASN A 82 1.64 7.73 -15.42
CA ASN A 82 1.51 6.41 -16.02
C ASN A 82 0.11 5.82 -15.77
N LYS A 83 -0.81 6.02 -16.73
CA LYS A 83 -2.17 5.45 -16.67
C LYS A 83 -2.20 3.92 -16.57
N ALA A 84 -1.17 3.22 -17.07
CA ALA A 84 -1.08 1.76 -16.96
C ALA A 84 -0.76 1.28 -15.53
N SER A 85 -0.32 2.17 -14.64
CA SER A 85 -0.05 1.83 -13.23
C SER A 85 -1.33 1.55 -12.43
N GLY A 86 -2.49 2.02 -12.90
CA GLY A 86 -3.76 1.88 -12.18
C GLY A 86 -3.89 2.74 -10.92
N PHE A 87 -2.96 3.67 -10.68
CA PHE A 87 -3.12 4.68 -9.63
C PHE A 87 -4.30 5.61 -9.96
N PRO A 88 -5.09 6.03 -8.95
CA PRO A 88 -6.16 6.99 -9.18
C PRO A 88 -5.60 8.36 -9.56
N GLU A 89 -6.28 9.06 -10.47
CA GLU A 89 -6.02 10.47 -10.80
C GLU A 89 -6.84 11.41 -9.90
N SER A 90 -7.91 10.90 -9.30
CA SER A 90 -8.85 11.59 -8.42
C SER A 90 -9.57 10.57 -7.52
N PHE A 91 -10.15 11.02 -6.40
CA PHE A 91 -11.02 10.20 -5.56
C PHE A 91 -12.48 10.58 -5.74
N HIS A 92 -13.34 9.58 -5.91
CA HIS A 92 -14.79 9.77 -6.04
C HIS A 92 -15.55 9.24 -4.83
N THR A 93 -14.97 8.29 -4.09
CA THR A 93 -15.64 7.67 -2.95
C THR A 93 -14.77 7.62 -1.70
N ALA A 94 -15.42 7.57 -0.54
CA ALA A 94 -14.76 7.36 0.74
C ALA A 94 -14.05 5.98 0.79
N GLU A 95 -14.57 4.98 0.08
CA GLU A 95 -13.97 3.65 -0.02
C GLU A 95 -12.64 3.69 -0.81
N GLU A 96 -12.60 4.38 -1.95
CA GLU A 96 -11.37 4.59 -2.72
C GLU A 96 -10.30 5.30 -1.89
N LEU A 97 -10.68 6.38 -1.20
CA LEU A 97 -9.80 7.12 -0.31
C LEU A 97 -9.26 6.23 0.81
N THR A 98 -10.15 5.45 1.44
CA THR A 98 -9.80 4.50 2.50
C THR A 98 -8.77 3.49 2.01
N LYS A 99 -8.99 2.88 0.84
CA LYS A 99 -8.06 1.92 0.26
C LYS A 99 -6.70 2.57 -0.04
N PHE A 100 -6.70 3.78 -0.61
CA PHE A 100 -5.46 4.47 -0.95
C PHE A 100 -4.64 4.85 0.28
N ILE A 101 -5.26 5.43 1.31
CA ILE A 101 -4.57 5.75 2.56
C ILE A 101 -4.08 4.48 3.27
N THR A 102 -4.86 3.39 3.23
CA THR A 102 -4.41 2.08 3.73
C THR A 102 -3.13 1.64 3.05
N MET A 103 -3.07 1.71 1.72
CA MET A 103 -1.88 1.39 0.93
C MET A 103 -0.68 2.24 1.34
N VAL A 104 -0.86 3.56 1.49
CA VAL A 104 0.22 4.49 1.90
C VAL A 104 0.77 4.11 3.27
N ILE A 105 -0.10 3.97 4.28
CA ILE A 105 0.32 3.63 5.65
C ILE A 105 0.99 2.26 5.69
N PHE A 106 0.41 1.26 5.01
CA PHE A 106 0.98 -0.09 4.95
C PHE A 106 2.38 -0.09 4.33
N THR A 107 2.56 0.64 3.22
CA THR A 107 3.83 0.71 2.49
C THR A 107 4.95 1.29 3.36
N VAL A 108 4.69 2.40 4.07
CA VAL A 108 5.71 3.07 4.88
C VAL A 108 5.96 2.43 6.24
N THR A 109 5.10 1.50 6.67
CA THR A 109 5.22 0.81 7.97
C THR A 109 5.52 -0.68 7.80
N VAL A 110 4.49 -1.47 7.49
CA VAL A 110 4.54 -2.94 7.48
C VAL A 110 5.43 -3.44 6.36
N GLU A 111 5.26 -2.94 5.14
CA GLU A 111 6.05 -3.39 3.99
C GLU A 111 7.52 -3.02 4.17
N HIS A 112 7.81 -1.78 4.58
CA HIS A 112 9.17 -1.36 4.90
C HIS A 112 9.80 -2.24 5.99
N ALA A 113 9.09 -2.52 7.09
CA ALA A 113 9.58 -3.38 8.16
C ALA A 113 9.84 -4.82 7.68
N ALA A 114 8.96 -5.37 6.84
CA ALA A 114 9.07 -6.73 6.31
C ALA A 114 10.33 -6.93 5.46
N VAL A 115 10.73 -5.93 4.66
CA VAL A 115 11.91 -6.01 3.79
C VAL A 115 13.20 -5.49 4.43
N ASN A 116 13.09 -4.73 5.53
CA ASN A 116 14.23 -4.09 6.21
C ASN A 116 14.71 -4.87 7.44
N ASN A 117 13.81 -5.23 8.37
CA ASN A 117 14.20 -5.78 9.67
C ASN A 117 15.00 -7.09 9.55
N GLY A 118 14.72 -7.90 8.52
CA GLY A 118 15.48 -9.12 8.22
C GLY A 118 16.94 -8.87 7.84
N GLN A 119 17.31 -7.67 7.37
CA GLN A 119 18.70 -7.34 7.02
C GLN A 119 19.60 -7.32 8.27
N VAL A 120 19.10 -6.77 9.39
CA VAL A 120 19.83 -6.77 10.67
C VAL A 120 20.03 -8.20 11.17
N ILE A 121 18.98 -9.02 11.15
CA ILE A 121 19.03 -10.42 11.61
C ILE A 121 19.94 -11.28 10.71
N SER A 122 19.92 -11.04 9.40
CA SER A 122 20.76 -11.77 8.44
C SER A 122 22.24 -11.42 8.59
N LEU A 123 22.57 -10.17 8.97
CA LEU A 123 23.93 -9.75 9.29
C LEU A 123 24.44 -10.42 10.57
N ASP A 124 23.61 -10.56 11.61
CA ASP A 124 23.99 -11.25 12.86
C ASP A 124 24.26 -12.74 12.63
N ILE A 125 23.49 -13.42 11.77
CA ILE A 125 23.74 -14.82 11.40
C ILE A 125 25.02 -14.92 10.53
N GLY A 126 25.27 -13.97 9.65
CA GLY A 126 26.51 -13.91 8.85
C GLY A 126 27.77 -13.75 9.70
N ILE A 127 27.74 -12.89 10.73
CA ILE A 127 28.86 -12.70 11.66
C ILE A 127 29.12 -13.97 12.50
N CYS A 128 28.08 -14.74 12.84
CA CYS A 128 28.25 -16.02 13.54
C CYS A 128 28.77 -17.18 12.66
N ILE A 129 28.85 -17.02 11.33
CA ILE A 129 29.39 -18.05 10.42
C ILE A 129 30.86 -17.76 10.04
N ASP A 130 31.34 -16.53 10.28
CA ASP A 130 32.73 -16.10 10.01
C ASP A 130 33.61 -15.98 11.29
N VAL A 131 33.30 -16.72 12.37
CA VAL A 131 34.16 -16.87 13.57
C VAL A 131 34.47 -18.33 13.86
#